data_AF-A0A957MSU4-F1
#
_entry.id   AF-A0A957MSU4-F1
#
_cell.length_a   1.000
_cell.length_b   1.000
_cell.length_c   1.000
_cell.angle_alpha   90.00
_cell.angle_beta   90.00
_cell.angle_gamma   90.00
#
_symmetry.space_group_name_H-M   'P 1'
#
loop_
_entity.id
_entity.type
_entity.pdbx_description
1 polymer ?
#
loop_
_entity_poly.entity_id
_entity_poly.type
_entity_poly.pdbx_seq_one_letter_code
_entity_poly.pdbx_strand_id
1 'polypeptide(L)'
;LWCQIIADVTQKPLTVLKDNPGAPLGDVFLAASAIGLIDDAGVAAARAAQVEHVYEPDASLADLYAHQFEVYRGLYPALKPTFDAVAE
;
A
#
# COMPACT_ATOMS: atom_id res chain seq x y z
N LEU A 1 5.32 -12.03 6.78
CA LEU A 1 3.98 -12.61 6.48
C LEU A 1 3.03 -11.57 5.91
N TRP A 2 2.65 -10.51 6.66
CA TRP A 2 1.66 -9.52 6.20
C TRP A 2 1.97 -8.87 4.84
N CYS A 3 3.21 -8.40 4.62
CA CYS A 3 3.60 -7.81 3.34
C CYS A 3 3.51 -8.80 2.17
N GLN A 4 3.83 -10.07 2.41
CA GLN A 4 3.66 -11.13 1.42
C GLN A 4 2.18 -11.32 1.06
N ILE A 5 1.29 -11.35 2.06
CA ILE A 5 -0.16 -11.45 1.83
C ILE A 5 -0.65 -10.29 0.97
N ILE A 6 -0.20 -9.05 1.22
CA ILE A 6 -0.58 -7.91 0.37
C ILE A 6 -0.07 -8.10 -1.07
N ALA A 7 1.18 -8.51 -1.25
CA ALA A 7 1.73 -8.77 -2.58
C ALA A 7 0.92 -9.85 -3.32
N ASP A 8 0.63 -10.97 -2.66
CA ASP A 8 -0.12 -12.09 -3.23
C ASP A 8 -1.57 -11.72 -3.55
N VAL A 9 -2.27 -11.02 -2.65
CA VAL A 9 -3.67 -10.60 -2.87
C VAL A 9 -3.77 -9.60 -4.01
N THR A 10 -2.82 -8.65 -4.10
CA THR A 10 -2.85 -7.60 -5.12
C THR A 10 -2.20 -8.02 -6.44
N GLN A 11 -1.51 -9.17 -6.46
CA GLN A 11 -0.68 -9.65 -7.57
C GLN A 11 0.29 -8.56 -8.07
N LYS A 12 0.89 -7.84 -7.11
CA LYS A 12 1.87 -6.77 -7.38
C LYS A 12 3.06 -6.88 -6.43
N PRO A 13 4.29 -6.58 -6.90
CA PRO A 13 5.42 -6.48 -6.01
C PRO A 13 5.19 -5.43 -4.93
N LEU A 14 5.50 -5.76 -3.67
CA LEU A 14 5.46 -4.83 -2.56
C LEU A 14 6.88 -4.51 -2.10
N THR A 15 7.27 -3.25 -2.29
CA THR A 15 8.57 -2.73 -1.86
C THR A 15 8.48 -2.12 -0.47
N VAL A 16 9.34 -2.56 0.44
CA VAL A 16 9.51 -2.00 1.78
C VAL A 16 10.76 -1.12 1.79
N LEU A 17 10.58 0.13 2.22
CA LEU A 17 11.69 1.05 2.43
C LEU A 17 12.34 0.79 3.79
N LYS A 18 13.66 0.83 3.79
CA LYS A 18 14.49 0.78 4.99
C LYS A 18 14.13 1.92 5.94
N ASP A 19 14.15 1.63 7.24
CA ASP A 19 13.87 2.57 8.34
C ASP A 19 12.45 3.17 8.35
N ASN A 20 11.61 2.80 7.38
CA ASN A 20 10.22 3.21 7.19
C ASN A 20 9.93 4.67 7.60
N PRO A 21 10.59 5.65 6.96
CA PRO A 21 10.57 7.05 7.41
C PRO A 21 9.19 7.73 7.29
N GLY A 22 8.27 7.14 6.53
CA GLY A 22 6.88 7.55 6.46
C GLY A 22 6.66 8.98 5.92
N ALA A 23 5.49 9.54 6.26
CA ALA A 23 5.08 10.87 5.82
C ALA A 23 6.05 12.01 6.23
N PRO A 24 6.63 12.04 7.45
CA PRO A 24 7.49 13.15 7.87
C PRO A 24 8.70 13.40 6.97
N LEU A 25 9.30 12.36 6.39
CA LEU A 25 10.41 12.53 5.45
C LEU A 25 9.95 13.17 4.13
N GLY A 26 8.75 12.81 3.66
CA GLY A 26 8.13 13.47 2.50
C GLY A 26 7.89 14.96 2.76
N ASP A 27 7.39 15.30 3.95
CA ASP A 27 7.14 16.69 4.35
C ASP A 27 8.43 17.52 4.36
N VAL A 28 9.54 16.93 4.82
CA VAL A 28 10.87 17.58 4.79
C VAL A 28 11.28 17.91 3.35
N PHE A 29 11.10 17.00 2.40
CA PHE A 29 11.45 17.27 0.99
C PHE A 29 10.54 18.34 0.37
N LEU A 30 9.24 18.32 0.67
CA LEU A 30 8.31 19.35 0.19
C LEU A 30 8.67 20.73 0.75
N ALA A 31 8.94 20.82 2.06
CA ALA A 31 9.34 22.08 2.70
C ALA A 31 10.68 22.60 2.16
N ALA A 32 11.67 21.71 2.01
CA ALA A 32 12.98 22.05 1.46
C ALA A 32 12.88 22.58 0.02
N SER A 33 12.02 21.97 -0.81
CA SER A 33 11.78 22.44 -2.18
C SER A 33 11.08 23.81 -2.18
N ALA A 34 10.08 24.01 -1.33
CA ALA A 34 9.35 25.28 -1.25
C ALA A 34 10.22 26.49 -0.87
N ILE A 35 11.28 26.28 -0.06
CA ILE A 35 12.24 27.33 0.31
C ILE A 35 13.45 27.41 -0.63
N GLY A 36 13.50 26.60 -1.70
CA GLY A 36 14.61 26.56 -2.66
C GLY A 36 15.89 25.92 -2.15
N LEU A 37 15.84 25.12 -1.08
CA LEU A 37 16.99 24.37 -0.57
C LEU A 37 17.34 23.17 -1.47
N ILE A 38 16.33 22.61 -2.13
CA ILE A 38 16.47 21.57 -3.16
C ILE A 38 15.60 21.93 -4.36
N ASP A 39 16.00 21.49 -5.56
CA ASP A 39 15.27 21.84 -6.79
C ASP A 39 13.95 21.07 -6.94
N ASP A 40 13.95 19.78 -6.61
CA ASP A 40 12.80 18.89 -6.82
C ASP A 40 12.66 17.88 -5.66
N ALA A 41 11.50 17.91 -5.01
CA ALA A 41 11.19 17.04 -3.88
C ALA A 41 11.10 15.56 -4.28
N GLY A 42 10.61 15.23 -5.47
CA GLY A 42 10.47 13.86 -5.97
C GLY A 42 11.82 13.21 -6.26
N VAL A 43 12.74 13.95 -6.89
CA VAL A 43 14.11 13.52 -7.13
C VAL A 43 14.85 13.31 -5.81
N ALA A 44 14.69 14.22 -4.84
CA ALA A 44 15.28 14.06 -3.51
C ALA A 44 14.71 12.83 -2.78
N ALA A 45 13.40 12.63 -2.82
CA ALA A 45 12.74 11.46 -2.23
C ALA A 45 13.22 10.15 -2.86
N ALA A 46 13.33 10.09 -4.19
CA ALA A 46 13.83 8.90 -4.90
C ALA A 46 15.29 8.57 -4.55
N ARG A 47 16.13 9.59 -4.36
CA ARG A 47 17.53 9.40 -3.91
C ARG A 47 17.63 8.95 -2.46
N ALA A 48 16.72 9.42 -1.61
CA ALA A 48 16.68 9.07 -0.19
C ALA A 48 16.05 7.70 0.07
N ALA A 49 15.16 7.24 -0.82
CA ALA A 49 14.53 5.94 -0.73
C ALA A 49 15.56 4.81 -0.82
N GLN A 50 15.69 4.04 0.26
CA GLN A 50 16.51 2.84 0.30
C GLN A 50 15.57 1.63 0.42
N VAL A 51 15.66 0.71 -0.53
CA VAL A 51 14.87 -0.53 -0.49
C VAL A 51 15.50 -1.50 0.50
N GLU A 52 14.72 -1.99 1.45
CA GLU A 52 15.13 -3.06 2.37
C GLU A 52 14.70 -4.43 1.85
N HIS A 53 13.47 -4.53 1.34
CA HIS A 53 12.92 -5.79 0.85
C HIS A 53 11.92 -5.56 -0.28
N VAL A 54 11.81 -6.52 -1.19
CA VAL A 54 10.75 -6.59 -2.20
C VAL A 54 10.07 -7.95 -2.06
N TYR A 55 8.77 -7.93 -1.78
CA TYR A 55 7.93 -9.13 -1.75
C TYR A 55 7.31 -9.31 -3.14
N GLU A 56 7.74 -10.34 -3.85
CA GLU A 56 7.16 -10.73 -5.13
C GLU A 56 5.89 -11.57 -4.91
N PRO A 57 4.83 -11.39 -5.71
CA PRO A 57 3.61 -12.17 -5.58
C PRO A 57 3.85 -13.64 -5.93
N ASP A 58 3.27 -14.56 -5.16
CA ASP A 58 3.21 -15.97 -5.51
C ASP A 58 2.08 -16.20 -6.53
N ALA A 59 2.46 -16.47 -7.78
CA ALA A 59 1.52 -16.74 -8.87
C ALA A 59 0.67 -17.99 -8.64
N SER A 60 1.11 -18.94 -7.81
CA SER A 60 0.34 -20.14 -7.48
C SER A 60 -0.90 -19.83 -6.62
N LEU A 61 -0.92 -18.68 -5.96
CA LEU A 61 -2.02 -18.21 -5.11
C LEU A 61 -2.99 -17.26 -5.84
N ALA A 62 -2.70 -16.90 -7.10
CA ALA A 62 -3.47 -15.91 -7.85
C ALA A 62 -4.96 -16.28 -7.96
N ASP A 63 -5.26 -17.51 -8.42
CA ASP A 63 -6.64 -17.99 -8.58
C ASP A 63 -7.36 -18.11 -7.23
N LEU A 64 -6.63 -18.54 -6.20
CA LEU A 64 -7.15 -18.67 -4.84
C LEU A 64 -7.59 -17.31 -4.29
N TYR A 65 -6.76 -16.27 -4.41
CA TYR A 65 -7.10 -14.92 -3.95
C TYR A 65 -8.13 -14.23 -4.84
N ALA A 66 -8.12 -14.47 -6.15
CA ALA A 66 -9.15 -13.96 -7.06
C ALA A 66 -10.53 -14.50 -6.69
N HIS A 67 -10.65 -15.81 -6.43
CA HIS A 67 -11.89 -16.43 -5.97
C HIS A 67 -12.36 -15.85 -4.62
N GLN A 68 -11.45 -15.76 -3.64
CA GLN A 68 -11.78 -15.20 -2.33
C GLN A 68 -12.19 -13.72 -2.40
N PHE A 69 -11.59 -12.94 -3.30
CA PHE A 69 -11.95 -11.54 -3.47
C PHE A 69 -13.37 -11.38 -4.00
N GLU A 70 -13.83 -12.25 -4.91
CA GLU A 70 -15.22 -12.25 -5.36
C GLU A 70 -16.20 -12.58 -4.22
N VAL A 71 -15.86 -13.56 -3.37
CA VAL A 71 -16.65 -13.85 -2.15
C VAL A 71 -16.68 -12.62 -1.23
N TYR A 72 -15.53 -12.02 -0.94
CA TYR A 72 -15.40 -10.83 -0.10
C TYR A 72 -16.24 -9.65 -0.62
N ARG A 73 -16.22 -9.39 -1.93
CA ARG A 73 -17.02 -8.34 -2.58
C ARG A 73 -18.53 -8.57 -2.40
N GLY A 74 -18.96 -9.82 -2.36
CA GLY A 74 -20.35 -10.19 -2.08
C GLY A 74 -20.80 -9.91 -0.64
N LEU A 75 -19.86 -9.84 0.32
CA LEU A 75 -20.21 -9.62 1.73
C LEU A 75 -20.80 -8.24 1.98
N TYR A 76 -20.25 -7.19 1.38
CA TYR A 76 -20.75 -5.82 1.59
C TYR A 76 -22.24 -5.67 1.22
N PRO A 77 -22.70 -5.96 -0.01
CA PRO A 77 -24.11 -5.82 -0.34
C PRO A 77 -25.02 -6.75 0.47
N ALA A 78 -24.54 -7.94 0.86
CA ALA A 78 -25.31 -8.89 1.68
C ALA A 78 -25.50 -8.39 3.12
N LEU A 79 -24.48 -7.76 3.70
CA LEU A 79 -24.50 -7.30 5.09
C LEU A 79 -25.02 -5.86 5.24
N LYS A 80 -25.00 -5.06 4.17
CA LYS A 80 -25.42 -3.66 4.20
C LYS A 80 -26.80 -3.45 4.85
N PRO A 81 -27.87 -4.18 4.49
CA PRO A 81 -29.19 -3.96 5.10
C PRO A 81 -29.20 -4.23 6.60
N THR A 82 -28.45 -5.23 7.06
CA THR A 82 -28.32 -5.56 8.49
C THR A 82 -27.59 -4.45 9.25
N PHE A 83 -26.53 -3.89 8.65
CA PHE A 83 -25.81 -2.75 9.23
C PHE A 83 -26.64 -1.47 9.22
N ASP A 84 -27.45 -1.24 8.17
CA ASP A 84 -28.38 -0.10 8.14
C ASP A 84 -29.41 -0.22 9.29
N ALA A 85 -29.95 -1.41 9.54
CA ALA A 85 -30.97 -1.65 10.57
C ALA A 85 -30.49 -1.46 12.02
N VAL A 86 -29.18 -1.54 12.29
CA VAL A 86 -28.61 -1.29 13.63
C VAL A 86 -28.04 0.11 13.79
N ALA A 87 -28.03 0.91 12.71
CA ALA A 87 -27.58 2.29 12.73
C ALA A 87 -28.71 3.29 13.04
N GLU A 88 -29.96 2.84 13.02
CA GLU A 88 -31.15 3.54 13.52
C GLU A 88 -31.31 3.41 15.03
#